data_AF-A0A7C4GRE8-F1
#
_entry.id   AF-A0A7C4GRE8-F1
#
_cell.length_a   1.000
_cell.length_b   1.000
_cell.length_c   1.000
_cell.angle_alpha   90.00
_cell.angle_beta   90.00
_cell.angle_gamma   90.00
#
_symmetry.space_group_name_H-M   'P 1'
#
loop_
_entity.id
_entity.type
_entity.pdbx_description
1 polymer ?
#
loop_
_entity_poly.entity_id
_entity_poly.type
_entity_poly.pdbx_seq_one_letter_code
_entity_poly.pdbx_strand_id
1 'polypeptide(L)'
;MTKKGFGVWLFSTMTAISAVHLIDAANALFLNKPITLLRLYPFEEAKLQAITPNIYFFVTAAATALFWGITCAIAFENPVEAFLNKILSDAKKQSAVETQLLEEKSEILDAMNETIELNSEILSQIKDVIFNIRAEIKEIQPLKESIERIKTELSHLKKELKNFEEKLKFQNICVACGKPVLPEFNVCPYCGGTLKLVKEQVIPLEKYR
;
A
#
# COMPACT_ATOMS: atom_id res chain seq x y z
N MET A 1 -44.69 -10.09 -25.11
CA MET A 1 -44.19 -10.64 -26.39
C MET A 1 -45.30 -11.08 -27.35
N THR A 2 -46.39 -11.70 -26.90
CA THR A 2 -47.43 -12.31 -27.76
C THR A 2 -48.19 -11.34 -28.67
N LYS A 3 -48.56 -10.15 -28.19
CA LYS A 3 -49.33 -9.17 -29.00
C LYS A 3 -48.54 -8.56 -30.17
N LYS A 4 -47.25 -8.26 -29.97
CA LYS A 4 -46.36 -7.74 -31.03
C LYS A 4 -46.04 -8.82 -32.06
N GLY A 5 -45.76 -10.04 -31.61
CA GLY A 5 -45.54 -11.18 -32.50
C GLY A 5 -46.75 -11.48 -33.39
N PHE A 6 -47.96 -11.42 -32.83
CA PHE A 6 -49.19 -11.56 -33.61
C PHE A 6 -49.37 -10.43 -34.64
N GLY A 7 -49.07 -9.18 -34.28
CA GLY A 7 -49.10 -8.05 -35.21
C GLY A 7 -48.12 -8.20 -36.37
N VAL A 8 -46.85 -8.53 -36.08
CA VAL A 8 -45.84 -8.79 -37.12
C VAL A 8 -46.27 -9.95 -38.01
N TRP A 9 -46.79 -11.04 -37.44
CA TRP A 9 -47.27 -12.19 -38.21
C TRP A 9 -48.45 -11.83 -39.13
N LEU A 10 -49.44 -11.10 -38.63
CA LEU A 10 -50.60 -10.69 -39.40
C LEU A 10 -50.22 -9.75 -40.56
N PHE A 11 -49.46 -8.70 -40.29
CA PHE A 11 -49.08 -7.74 -41.33
C PHE A 11 -48.02 -8.30 -42.29
N SER A 12 -47.14 -9.20 -41.84
CA SER A 12 -46.21 -9.90 -42.73
C SER A 12 -46.92 -10.86 -43.69
N THR A 13 -47.92 -11.61 -43.21
CA THR A 13 -48.72 -12.47 -44.09
C THR A 13 -49.55 -11.67 -45.09
N MET A 14 -50.15 -10.55 -44.68
CA MET A 14 -50.83 -9.63 -45.60
C MET A 14 -49.88 -9.00 -46.62
N THR A 15 -48.66 -8.64 -46.22
CA THR A 15 -47.61 -8.14 -47.13
C THR A 15 -47.21 -9.20 -48.15
N ALA A 16 -47.09 -10.46 -47.74
CA ALA A 16 -46.76 -11.55 -48.65
C ALA A 16 -47.87 -11.77 -49.68
N ILE A 17 -49.13 -11.77 -49.24
CA ILE A 17 -50.29 -11.89 -50.14
C ILE A 17 -50.32 -10.70 -51.13
N SER A 18 -50.17 -9.47 -50.65
CA SER A 18 -50.17 -8.29 -51.53
C SER A 18 -48.99 -8.29 -52.50
N ALA A 19 -47.83 -8.81 -52.10
CA ALA A 19 -46.67 -8.96 -52.98
C ALA A 19 -46.91 -9.99 -54.10
N VAL A 20 -47.62 -11.10 -53.81
CA VAL A 20 -48.03 -12.05 -54.86
C VAL A 20 -48.97 -11.38 -55.87
N HIS A 21 -49.93 -10.58 -55.40
CA HIS A 21 -50.78 -9.79 -56.28
C HIS A 21 -50.00 -8.74 -57.07
N LEU A 22 -48.99 -8.11 -56.48
CA LEU A 22 -48.11 -7.16 -57.16
C LEU A 22 -47.28 -7.84 -58.26
N ILE A 23 -46.81 -9.07 -58.04
CA ILE A 23 -46.11 -9.86 -59.05
C ILE A 23 -47.05 -10.21 -60.22
N ASP A 24 -48.28 -10.64 -59.95
CA ASP A 24 -49.29 -10.90 -60.98
C ASP A 24 -49.64 -9.60 -61.74
N ALA A 25 -49.78 -8.47 -61.04
CA ALA A 25 -50.03 -7.17 -61.65
C ALA A 25 -48.86 -6.70 -62.53
N ALA A 26 -47.62 -6.89 -62.08
CA ALA A 26 -46.43 -6.57 -62.86
C ALA A 26 -46.34 -7.45 -64.11
N ASN A 27 -46.63 -8.75 -64.00
CA ASN A 27 -46.69 -9.64 -65.15
C ASN A 27 -47.79 -9.21 -66.15
N ALA A 28 -48.96 -8.81 -65.66
CA ALA A 28 -50.04 -8.32 -66.51
C ALA A 28 -49.67 -7.01 -67.22
N LEU A 29 -49.01 -6.09 -66.51
CA LEU A 29 -48.65 -4.76 -67.01
C LEU A 29 -47.47 -4.79 -67.99
N PHE A 30 -46.40 -5.55 -67.68
CA PHE A 30 -45.16 -5.54 -68.46
C PHE A 30 -45.07 -6.64 -69.52
N LEU A 31 -45.75 -7.77 -69.32
CA LEU A 31 -45.73 -8.90 -70.27
C LEU A 31 -47.05 -9.05 -71.04
N ASN A 32 -47.98 -8.10 -70.89
CA ASN A 32 -49.32 -8.12 -71.50
C ASN A 32 -50.09 -9.44 -71.25
N LYS A 33 -49.85 -10.07 -70.09
CA LYS A 33 -50.58 -11.28 -69.68
C LYS A 33 -51.93 -10.90 -69.05
N PRO A 34 -52.95 -11.78 -69.14
CA PRO A 34 -54.19 -11.54 -68.42
C PRO A 34 -53.95 -11.62 -66.91
N ILE A 35 -54.68 -10.82 -66.13
CA ILE A 35 -54.66 -10.91 -64.66
C ILE A 35 -55.25 -12.26 -64.25
N THR A 36 -54.42 -13.10 -63.61
CA THR A 36 -54.81 -14.49 -63.29
C THR A 36 -55.34 -14.62 -61.87
N LEU A 37 -54.75 -13.90 -60.91
CA LEU A 37 -55.10 -14.07 -59.50
C LEU A 37 -56.52 -13.59 -59.21
N LEU A 38 -56.94 -12.47 -59.80
CA LEU A 38 -58.30 -11.93 -59.60
C LEU A 38 -59.40 -12.87 -60.10
N ARG A 39 -59.11 -13.75 -61.06
CA ARG A 39 -60.06 -14.73 -61.61
C ARG A 39 -60.31 -15.93 -60.70
N LEU A 40 -59.43 -16.15 -59.71
CA LEU A 40 -59.55 -17.26 -58.76
C LEU A 40 -60.52 -16.95 -57.60
N TYR A 41 -60.95 -15.70 -57.46
CA TYR A 41 -61.85 -15.30 -56.39
C TYR A 41 -63.32 -15.49 -56.78
N PRO A 42 -64.15 -16.14 -55.94
CA PRO A 42 -65.55 -16.48 -56.26
C PRO A 42 -66.52 -15.29 -56.16
N PHE A 43 -66.04 -14.04 -56.32
CA PHE A 43 -66.85 -12.83 -56.23
C PHE A 43 -67.27 -12.34 -57.63
N GLU A 44 -68.32 -11.50 -57.70
CA GLU A 44 -68.94 -10.97 -58.92
C GLU A 44 -67.91 -10.70 -60.06
N GLU A 45 -67.77 -11.68 -60.95
CA GLU A 45 -66.73 -11.72 -61.99
C GLU A 45 -66.76 -10.45 -62.86
N ALA A 46 -67.95 -9.87 -63.07
CA ALA A 46 -68.17 -8.67 -63.85
C ALA A 46 -67.45 -7.43 -63.29
N LYS A 47 -67.33 -7.26 -61.97
CA LYS A 47 -66.69 -6.08 -61.36
C LYS A 47 -65.18 -6.23 -61.25
N LEU A 48 -64.69 -7.44 -60.98
CA LEU A 48 -63.26 -7.73 -60.85
C LEU A 48 -62.55 -7.76 -62.20
N GLN A 49 -63.24 -8.18 -63.27
CA GLN A 49 -62.70 -8.16 -64.63
C GLN A 49 -62.65 -6.77 -65.27
N ALA A 50 -63.37 -5.80 -64.71
CA ALA A 50 -63.35 -4.40 -65.17
C ALA A 50 -62.10 -3.63 -64.71
N ILE A 51 -61.28 -4.21 -63.81
CA ILE A 51 -60.08 -3.57 -63.28
C ILE A 51 -58.98 -3.61 -64.34
N THR A 52 -58.47 -2.45 -64.73
CA THR A 52 -57.35 -2.35 -65.68
C THR A 52 -56.01 -2.75 -65.01
N PRO A 53 -55.05 -3.30 -65.77
CA PRO A 53 -53.74 -3.68 -65.23
C PRO A 53 -53.01 -2.54 -64.50
N ASN A 54 -53.15 -1.29 -64.97
CA ASN A 54 -52.56 -0.11 -64.32
C ASN A 54 -53.11 0.09 -62.91
N ILE A 55 -54.43 0.08 -62.75
CA ILE A 55 -55.10 0.30 -61.46
C ILE A 55 -54.73 -0.84 -60.50
N TYR A 56 -54.76 -2.08 -60.99
CA TYR A 56 -54.39 -3.25 -60.20
C TYR A 56 -52.94 -3.18 -59.70
N PHE A 57 -52.00 -2.75 -60.54
CA PHE A 57 -50.60 -2.55 -60.15
C PHE A 57 -50.42 -1.48 -59.08
N PHE A 58 -51.00 -0.29 -59.25
CA PHE A 58 -50.83 0.79 -58.26
C PHE A 58 -51.47 0.45 -56.91
N VAL A 59 -52.65 -0.18 -56.92
CA VAL A 59 -53.35 -0.58 -55.68
C VAL A 59 -52.55 -1.65 -54.93
N THR A 60 -52.04 -2.67 -55.62
CA THR A 60 -51.26 -3.74 -54.99
C THR A 60 -49.87 -3.27 -54.54
N ALA A 61 -49.26 -2.34 -55.26
CA ALA A 61 -48.02 -1.69 -54.87
C ALA A 61 -48.19 -0.85 -53.59
N ALA A 62 -49.24 -0.02 -53.54
CA ALA A 62 -49.55 0.80 -52.37
C ALA A 62 -49.87 -0.07 -51.15
N ALA A 63 -50.67 -1.12 -51.32
CA ALA A 63 -51.00 -2.07 -50.25
C ALA A 63 -49.74 -2.77 -49.71
N THR A 64 -48.85 -3.22 -50.61
CA THR A 64 -47.58 -3.86 -50.21
C THR A 64 -46.68 -2.91 -49.44
N ALA A 65 -46.54 -1.66 -49.90
CA ALA A 65 -45.74 -0.65 -49.20
C ALA A 65 -46.31 -0.31 -47.81
N LEU A 66 -47.63 -0.21 -47.68
CA LEU A 66 -48.30 0.08 -46.41
C LEU A 66 -48.14 -1.06 -45.41
N PHE A 67 -48.45 -2.30 -45.79
CA PHE A 67 -48.32 -3.44 -44.88
C PHE A 67 -46.87 -3.72 -44.50
N TRP A 68 -45.93 -3.56 -45.44
CA TRP A 68 -44.51 -3.66 -45.14
C TRP A 68 -44.05 -2.55 -44.19
N GLY A 69 -44.47 -1.31 -44.42
CA GLY A 69 -44.17 -0.17 -43.54
C GLY A 69 -44.70 -0.38 -42.11
N ILE A 70 -45.93 -0.84 -41.96
CA ILE A 70 -46.52 -1.17 -40.65
C ILE A 70 -45.76 -2.31 -39.98
N THR A 71 -45.41 -3.36 -40.73
CA THR A 71 -44.62 -4.49 -40.22
C THR A 71 -43.27 -4.03 -39.67
N CYS A 72 -42.58 -3.17 -40.42
CA CYS A 72 -41.31 -2.57 -40.01
C CYS A 72 -41.49 -1.70 -38.76
N ALA A 73 -42.50 -0.83 -38.69
CA ALA A 73 -42.76 -0.01 -37.51
C ALA A 73 -42.94 -0.87 -36.25
N ILE A 74 -43.79 -1.91 -36.31
CA ILE A 74 -44.06 -2.80 -35.17
C ILE A 74 -42.80 -3.61 -34.79
N ALA A 75 -42.02 -4.07 -35.77
CA ALA A 75 -40.83 -4.88 -35.55
C ALA A 75 -39.65 -4.06 -34.98
N PHE A 76 -39.47 -2.82 -35.45
CA PHE A 76 -38.29 -2.00 -35.14
C PHE A 76 -38.49 -0.98 -34.01
N GLU A 77 -39.72 -0.68 -33.58
CA GLU A 77 -39.95 0.18 -32.41
C GLU A 77 -39.32 -0.34 -31.12
N ASN A 78 -39.10 -1.65 -30.99
CA ASN A 78 -38.66 -2.27 -29.73
C ASN A 78 -37.15 -2.52 -29.57
N PRO A 79 -36.37 -2.94 -30.59
CA PRO A 79 -34.96 -3.27 -30.41
C PRO A 79 -34.07 -2.04 -30.16
N VAL A 80 -34.36 -0.90 -30.79
CA VAL A 80 -33.56 0.33 -30.63
C VAL A 80 -33.76 0.93 -29.24
N GLU A 81 -35.01 1.03 -28.79
CA GLU A 81 -35.32 1.50 -27.44
C GLU A 81 -34.74 0.57 -26.37
N ALA A 82 -34.83 -0.75 -26.56
CA ALA A 82 -34.22 -1.71 -25.64
C ALA A 82 -32.69 -1.60 -25.61
N PHE A 83 -32.06 -1.37 -26.75
CA PHE A 83 -30.61 -1.17 -26.85
C PHE A 83 -30.17 0.13 -26.18
N LEU A 84 -30.87 1.24 -26.44
CA LEU A 84 -30.61 2.54 -25.80
C LEU A 84 -30.79 2.45 -24.28
N ASN A 85 -31.89 1.85 -23.81
CA ASN A 85 -32.13 1.65 -22.38
C ASN A 85 -31.05 0.77 -21.74
N LYS A 86 -30.56 -0.25 -22.46
CA LYS A 86 -29.46 -1.08 -21.98
C LYS A 86 -28.16 -0.29 -21.88
N ILE A 87 -27.77 0.46 -22.91
CA ILE A 87 -26.57 1.31 -22.88
C ILE A 87 -26.66 2.33 -21.74
N LEU A 88 -27.80 2.99 -21.58
CA LEU A 88 -28.00 4.01 -20.56
C LEU A 88 -27.95 3.40 -19.15
N SER A 89 -28.52 2.20 -18.98
CA SER A 89 -28.41 1.44 -17.73
C SER A 89 -26.98 0.98 -17.44
N ASP A 90 -26.24 0.52 -18.45
CA ASP A 90 -24.86 0.04 -18.30
C ASP A 90 -23.93 1.22 -17.98
N ALA A 91 -24.11 2.37 -18.64
CA ALA A 91 -23.38 3.60 -18.36
C ALA A 91 -23.64 4.10 -16.92
N LYS A 92 -24.90 4.06 -16.46
CA LYS A 92 -25.24 4.43 -15.07
C LYS A 92 -24.60 3.50 -14.06
N LYS A 93 -24.56 2.19 -14.33
CA LYS A 93 -23.89 1.21 -13.47
C LYS A 93 -22.39 1.45 -13.42
N GLN A 94 -21.76 1.70 -14.56
CA GLN A 94 -20.33 1.98 -14.63
C GLN A 94 -19.97 3.22 -13.80
N SER A 95 -20.72 4.33 -13.96
CA SER A 95 -20.51 5.54 -13.17
C SER A 95 -20.66 5.29 -11.67
N ALA A 96 -21.63 4.48 -11.24
CA ALA A 96 -21.80 4.14 -9.83
C ALA A 96 -20.62 3.31 -9.28
N VAL A 97 -20.13 2.34 -10.06
CA VAL A 97 -18.97 1.52 -9.68
C VAL A 97 -17.69 2.37 -9.61
N GLU A 98 -17.47 3.26 -10.58
CA GLU A 98 -16.34 4.20 -10.56
C GLU A 98 -16.40 5.12 -9.33
N THR A 99 -17.59 5.59 -8.96
CA THR A 99 -17.78 6.41 -7.75
C THR A 99 -17.42 5.62 -6.49
N GLN A 100 -17.90 4.39 -6.35
CA GLN A 100 -17.59 3.53 -5.21
C GLN A 100 -16.09 3.23 -5.10
N LEU A 101 -15.43 2.95 -6.23
CA LEU A 101 -13.99 2.68 -6.26
C LEU A 101 -13.17 3.93 -5.89
N LEU A 102 -13.63 5.12 -6.28
CA LEU A 102 -12.99 6.38 -5.86
C LEU A 102 -13.15 6.62 -4.36
N GLU A 103 -14.33 6.33 -3.80
CA GLU A 103 -14.59 6.44 -2.36
C GLU A 103 -13.70 5.47 -1.57
N GLU A 104 -13.62 4.20 -1.96
CA GLU A 104 -12.72 3.20 -1.35
C GLU A 104 -11.25 3.64 -1.41
N LYS A 105 -10.80 4.16 -2.57
CA LYS A 105 -9.44 4.68 -2.70
C LYS A 105 -9.18 5.91 -1.84
N SER A 106 -10.20 6.77 -1.65
CA SER A 106 -10.11 7.92 -0.76
C SER A 106 -9.94 7.46 0.69
N GLU A 107 -10.75 6.51 1.15
CA GLU A 107 -10.65 5.97 2.51
C GLU A 107 -9.28 5.35 2.79
N ILE A 108 -8.71 4.62 1.81
CA ILE A 108 -7.37 4.06 1.94
C ILE A 108 -6.31 5.18 2.04
N LEU A 109 -6.44 6.24 1.25
CA LEU A 109 -5.54 7.40 1.30
C LEU A 109 -5.63 8.11 2.65
N ASP A 110 -6.82 8.26 3.22
CA ASP A 110 -7.03 8.85 4.54
C ASP A 110 -6.36 7.99 5.63
N ALA A 111 -6.56 6.67 5.60
CA ALA A 111 -5.90 5.74 6.54
C ALA A 111 -4.36 5.76 6.40
N MET A 112 -3.84 5.90 5.18
CA MET A 112 -2.41 6.08 4.94
C MET A 112 -1.91 7.41 5.52
N ASN A 113 -2.67 8.49 5.37
CA ASN A 113 -2.32 9.80 5.91
C ASN A 113 -2.26 9.75 7.45
N GLU A 114 -3.27 9.17 8.10
CA GLU A 114 -3.28 8.94 9.55
C GLU A 114 -2.05 8.13 10.02
N THR A 115 -1.70 7.08 9.28
CA THR A 115 -0.51 6.27 9.58
C THR A 115 0.78 7.08 9.47
N ILE A 116 0.89 7.97 8.49
CA ILE A 116 2.05 8.87 8.32
C ILE A 116 2.13 9.87 9.48
N GLU A 117 1.00 10.44 9.89
CA GLU A 117 0.94 11.36 11.03
C GLU A 117 1.40 10.68 12.33
N LEU A 118 0.89 9.47 12.61
CA LEU A 118 1.31 8.68 13.78
C LEU A 118 2.81 8.36 13.75
N ASN A 119 3.34 7.96 12.59
CA ASN A 119 4.77 7.70 12.44
C ASN A 119 5.61 8.97 12.64
N SER A 120 5.14 10.12 12.16
CA SER A 120 5.78 11.42 12.37
C SER A 120 5.85 11.77 13.85
N GLU A 121 4.76 11.55 14.59
CA GLU A 121 4.71 11.77 16.04
C GLU A 121 5.71 10.87 16.78
N ILE A 122 5.73 9.57 16.47
CA ILE A 122 6.68 8.61 17.06
C ILE A 122 8.13 9.04 16.77
N LEU A 123 8.43 9.47 15.54
CA LEU A 123 9.77 9.95 15.18
C LEU A 123 10.15 11.20 15.97
N SER A 124 9.21 12.11 16.23
CA SER A 124 9.45 13.26 17.09
C SER A 124 9.78 12.84 18.52
N GLN A 125 9.01 11.91 19.09
CA GLN A 125 9.27 11.39 20.43
C GLN A 125 10.63 10.70 20.54
N ILE A 126 11.00 9.89 19.54
CA ILE A 126 12.32 9.24 19.47
C ILE A 126 13.43 10.29 19.43
N LYS A 127 13.25 11.35 18.64
CA LYS A 127 14.21 12.44 18.54
C LYS A 127 14.42 13.13 19.91
N ASP A 128 13.35 13.36 20.67
CA ASP A 128 13.44 13.95 22.01
C ASP A 128 14.18 13.03 22.99
N VAL A 129 13.89 11.72 22.96
CA VAL A 129 14.62 10.72 23.76
C VAL A 129 16.11 10.72 23.40
N ILE A 130 16.46 10.80 22.12
CA ILE A 130 17.87 10.88 21.69
C ILE A 130 18.55 12.15 22.23
N PHE A 131 17.86 13.29 22.25
CA PHE A 131 18.40 14.52 22.83
C PHE A 131 18.65 14.38 24.34
N ASN A 132 17.70 13.78 25.06
CA ASN A 132 17.83 13.54 26.50
C ASN A 132 19.01 12.60 26.81
N ILE A 133 19.10 11.45 26.14
CA ILE A 133 20.23 10.52 26.29
C ILE A 133 21.55 11.22 25.98
N ARG A 134 21.61 12.04 24.93
CA ARG A 134 22.82 12.78 24.58
C ARG A 134 23.21 13.78 25.68
N ALA A 135 22.24 14.42 26.33
CA ALA A 135 22.50 15.31 27.46
C ALA A 135 23.07 14.52 28.65
N GLU A 136 22.44 13.41 29.03
CA GLU A 136 22.92 12.53 30.12
C GLU A 136 24.34 11.98 29.86
N ILE A 137 24.64 11.57 28.62
CA ILE A 137 25.99 11.12 28.24
C ILE A 137 27.03 12.24 28.45
N LYS A 138 26.68 13.50 28.14
CA LYS A 138 27.58 14.63 28.39
C LYS A 138 27.84 14.85 29.88
N GLU A 139 26.86 14.58 30.74
CA GLU A 139 27.03 14.67 32.19
C GLU A 139 27.89 13.53 32.76
N ILE A 140 27.87 12.35 32.14
CA ILE A 140 28.71 11.20 32.54
C ILE A 140 30.15 11.34 32.02
N GLN A 141 30.38 12.10 30.96
CA GLN A 141 31.73 12.31 30.38
C GLN A 141 32.81 12.74 31.39
N PRO A 142 32.60 13.74 32.28
CA PRO A 142 33.60 14.11 33.28
C PRO A 142 33.85 13.02 34.34
N LEU A 143 32.85 12.18 34.65
CA LEU A 143 33.04 11.02 35.54
C LEU A 143 33.98 9.98 34.92
N LYS A 144 33.91 9.77 33.60
CA LYS A 144 34.85 8.90 32.90
C LYS A 144 36.28 9.43 33.00
N GLU A 145 36.47 10.74 32.84
CA GLU A 145 37.78 11.38 32.96
C GLU A 145 38.32 11.32 34.39
N SER A 146 37.47 11.53 35.40
CA SER A 146 37.88 11.44 36.81
C SER A 146 38.28 10.03 37.22
N ILE A 147 37.56 9.00 36.74
CA ILE A 147 37.91 7.59 36.95
C ILE A 147 39.30 7.27 36.37
N GLU A 148 39.60 7.74 35.15
CA GLU A 148 40.92 7.53 34.56
C GLU A 148 42.03 8.24 35.36
N ARG A 149 41.78 9.46 35.86
CA ARG A 149 42.73 10.15 36.77
C ARG A 149 42.97 9.34 38.04
N ILE A 150 41.91 8.91 38.73
CA ILE A 150 42.02 8.09 39.96
C ILE A 150 42.79 6.80 39.68
N LYS A 151 42.55 6.15 38.53
CA LYS A 151 43.26 4.94 38.12
C LYS A 151 44.76 5.21 37.94
N THR A 152 45.13 6.34 37.36
CA THR A 152 46.55 6.73 37.23
C THR A 152 47.18 7.03 38.59
N GLU A 153 46.50 7.73 39.49
CA GLU A 153 46.98 8.01 40.85
C GLU A 153 47.16 6.73 41.67
N LEU A 154 46.20 5.81 41.61
CA LEU A 154 46.31 4.48 42.21
C LEU A 154 47.51 3.71 41.67
N SER A 155 47.77 3.79 40.37
CA SER A 155 48.93 3.15 39.76
C SER A 155 50.26 3.75 40.26
N HIS A 156 50.28 5.06 40.51
CA HIS A 156 51.43 5.77 41.06
C HIS A 156 51.68 5.40 42.52
N LEU A 157 50.64 5.47 43.36
CA LEU A 157 50.67 5.05 44.76
C LEU A 157 51.12 3.60 44.91
N LYS A 158 50.65 2.71 44.03
CA LYS A 158 51.09 1.31 44.01
C LYS A 158 52.59 1.16 43.74
N LYS A 159 53.17 1.99 42.86
CA LYS A 159 54.61 2.01 42.62
C LYS A 159 55.38 2.57 43.81
N GLU A 160 54.88 3.65 44.43
CA GLU A 160 55.50 4.23 45.62
C GLU A 160 55.51 3.25 46.79
N LEU A 161 54.39 2.57 47.06
CA LEU A 161 54.30 1.52 48.07
C LEU A 161 55.33 0.41 47.83
N LYS A 162 55.46 -0.06 46.58
CA LYS A 162 56.47 -1.05 46.22
C LYS A 162 57.90 -0.55 46.49
N ASN A 163 58.19 0.70 46.14
CA ASN A 163 59.50 1.32 46.42
C ASN A 163 59.75 1.48 47.93
N PHE A 164 58.74 1.81 48.74
CA PHE A 164 58.86 1.88 50.19
C PHE A 164 59.07 0.50 50.82
N GLU A 165 58.35 -0.52 50.34
CA GLU A 165 58.53 -1.91 50.76
C GLU A 165 59.96 -2.38 50.46
N GLU A 166 60.48 -2.07 49.27
CA GLU A 166 61.87 -2.35 48.91
C GLU A 166 62.84 -1.61 49.85
N LYS A 167 62.66 -0.31 50.10
CA LYS A 167 63.53 0.46 51.03
C LYS A 167 63.50 -0.06 52.47
N LEU A 168 62.34 -0.48 52.98
CA LEU A 168 62.22 -1.04 54.34
C LEU A 168 62.92 -2.39 54.48
N LYS A 169 62.93 -3.22 53.42
CA LYS A 169 63.70 -4.48 53.40
C LYS A 169 65.22 -4.28 53.55
N PHE A 170 65.74 -3.07 53.32
CA PHE A 170 67.19 -2.77 53.39
C PHE A 170 67.63 -1.95 54.62
N GLN A 171 66.76 -1.62 55.58
CA GLN A 171 67.09 -0.68 56.66
C GLN A 171 68.02 -1.20 57.77
N ASN A 172 68.34 -2.49 57.80
CA ASN A 172 69.29 -3.01 58.79
C ASN A 172 70.73 -2.87 58.26
N ILE A 173 71.25 -1.64 58.27
CA ILE A 173 72.61 -1.36 57.78
C ILE A 173 73.60 -1.48 58.95
N CYS A 174 74.75 -2.12 58.73
CA CYS A 174 75.80 -2.18 59.74
C CYS A 174 76.43 -0.80 59.97
N VAL A 175 76.43 -0.34 61.23
CA VAL A 175 77.00 0.96 61.64
C VAL A 175 78.53 1.03 61.40
N ALA A 176 79.23 -0.11 61.39
CA ALA A 176 80.69 -0.15 61.24
C ALA A 176 81.16 -0.14 59.77
N CYS A 177 80.38 -0.67 58.82
CA CYS A 177 80.82 -0.79 57.42
C CYS A 177 79.79 -0.38 56.36
N GLY A 178 78.59 0.06 56.77
CA GLY A 178 77.57 0.59 55.86
C GLY A 178 76.89 -0.44 54.95
N LYS A 179 77.10 -1.76 55.16
CA LYS A 179 76.47 -2.82 54.34
C LYS A 179 75.13 -3.28 54.93
N PRO A 180 74.13 -3.64 54.11
CA PRO A 180 72.85 -4.16 54.59
C PRO A 180 73.04 -5.57 55.20
N VAL A 181 72.40 -5.80 56.33
CA VAL A 181 72.46 -7.01 57.14
C VAL A 181 71.02 -7.44 57.44
N LEU A 182 70.73 -8.74 57.53
CA LEU A 182 69.40 -9.18 57.95
C LEU A 182 69.22 -8.98 59.47
N PRO A 183 67.99 -8.68 59.95
CA PRO A 183 67.72 -8.40 61.37
C PRO A 183 68.02 -9.58 62.32
N GLU A 184 68.20 -10.78 61.77
CA GLU A 184 68.50 -12.01 62.51
C GLU A 184 69.97 -12.10 62.95
N PHE A 185 70.87 -11.27 62.39
CA PHE A 185 72.29 -11.31 62.74
C PHE A 185 72.60 -10.40 63.93
N ASN A 186 73.21 -10.96 64.97
CA ASN A 186 73.71 -10.21 66.12
C ASN A 186 75.09 -9.55 65.88
N VAL A 187 75.80 -9.97 64.82
CA VAL A 187 77.13 -9.52 64.42
C VAL A 187 77.15 -9.36 62.90
N CYS A 188 77.73 -8.27 62.39
CA CYS A 188 77.79 -8.05 60.95
C CYS A 188 78.67 -9.11 60.26
N PRO A 189 78.14 -9.87 59.29
CA PRO A 189 78.88 -10.93 58.61
C PRO A 189 80.00 -10.40 57.68
N TYR A 190 80.02 -9.09 57.39
CA TYR A 190 81.03 -8.49 56.50
C TYR A 190 82.24 -7.91 57.22
N CYS A 191 82.07 -7.41 58.44
CA CYS A 191 83.13 -6.71 59.19
C CYS A 191 83.31 -7.19 60.63
N GLY A 192 82.46 -8.09 61.14
CA GLY A 192 82.54 -8.60 62.50
C GLY A 192 82.07 -7.64 63.60
N GLY A 193 81.53 -6.46 63.25
CA GLY A 193 81.05 -5.47 64.22
C GLY A 193 79.72 -5.85 64.89
N THR A 194 79.59 -5.61 66.19
CA THR A 194 78.35 -5.81 66.96
C THR A 194 77.29 -4.76 66.63
N LEU A 195 76.05 -5.21 66.38
CA LEU A 195 74.94 -4.36 65.91
C LEU A 195 74.06 -3.78 67.04
N LYS A 196 74.45 -3.93 68.32
CA LYS A 196 73.66 -3.42 69.46
C LYS A 196 73.83 -1.89 69.63
N LEU A 197 72.76 -1.15 69.36
CA LEU A 197 72.58 0.24 69.75
C LEU A 197 72.68 0.39 71.28
N VAL A 198 73.53 1.31 71.75
CA VAL A 198 73.60 1.75 73.14
C VAL A 198 72.25 2.34 73.52
N LYS A 199 71.56 1.76 74.51
CA LYS A 199 70.39 2.39 75.14
C LYS A 199 70.87 3.65 75.83
N GLU A 200 70.56 4.83 75.28
CA GLU A 200 70.70 6.09 76.00
C GLU A 200 69.85 6.06 77.27
N GLN A 201 70.48 6.45 78.37
CA GLN A 201 69.89 6.50 79.70
C GLN A 201 68.78 7.54 79.74
N VAL A 202 67.56 7.11 80.05
CA VAL A 202 66.44 8.00 80.40
C VAL A 202 66.76 8.61 81.77
N ILE A 203 67.05 9.91 81.81
CA ILE A 203 67.23 10.67 83.06
C ILE A 203 65.83 11.05 83.58
N PRO A 204 65.45 10.70 84.82
CA PRO A 204 64.15 11.07 85.40
C PRO A 204 64.09 12.56 85.78
N LEU A 205 63.00 13.23 85.39
CA LEU A 205 62.66 14.63 85.68
C LEU A 205 62.18 14.85 87.14
N GLU A 206 63.04 14.58 88.13
CA GLU A 206 62.72 14.86 89.55
C GLU A 206 63.75 15.75 90.28
N LYS A 207 64.71 16.34 89.55
CA LYS A 207 65.63 17.34 90.11
C LYS A 207 65.90 18.48 89.15
N TYR A 208 64.93 19.39 89.03
CA TYR A 208 65.22 20.80 88.80
C TYR A 208 64.36 21.61 89.78
N ARG A 209 65.03 22.06 90.83
CA ARG A 209 64.55 23.00 91.83
C ARG A 209 64.84 24.41 91.35
#